data_AF-A0A397C3K2-F1
#
_entry.id   AF-A0A397C3K2-F1
#
_cell.length_a   1.000
_cell.length_b   1.000
_cell.length_c   1.000
_cell.angle_alpha   90.00
_cell.angle_beta   90.00
_cell.angle_gamma   90.00
#
_symmetry.space_group_name_H-M   'P 1'
#
loop_
_entity.id
_entity.type
_entity.pdbx_description
1 polymer ?
#
loop_
_entity_poly.entity_id
_entity_poly.type
_entity_poly.pdbx_seq_one_letter_code
_entity_poly.pdbx_strand_id
1 'polypeptide(L)'
;MQAANQALEEKAKALATARIRYKRDNKSLTAAIQAAKLRLEQQEQAAAAGAAQDPAAKELEEMVDKLTKLHAKVDAVKQHRLAIEEERKEMFNQVVEKKSDLRLQSKLKVVETSLADVDSKLSSLKSEQENVIKSFATKPEGKVLEQLNKRRNEIRNEMSALKERRMELTVKQRQVEL
;
A
#
# COMPACT_ATOMS: atom_id res chain seq x y z
N MET A 1 -10.21 38.15 1.24
CA MET A 1 -11.58 38.00 1.80
C MET A 1 -12.67 37.80 0.73
N GLN A 2 -12.65 38.49 -0.41
CA GLN A 2 -13.71 38.37 -1.44
C GLN A 2 -13.84 36.97 -2.09
N ALA A 3 -12.73 36.28 -2.39
CA ALA A 3 -12.76 34.95 -3.01
C ALA A 3 -13.39 33.86 -2.13
N ALA A 4 -13.22 33.96 -0.80
CA ALA A 4 -13.82 33.03 0.15
C ALA A 4 -15.35 33.21 0.26
N ASN A 5 -15.84 34.45 0.14
CA ASN A 5 -17.27 34.74 0.17
C ASN A 5 -17.97 34.28 -1.11
N GLN A 6 -17.34 34.43 -2.28
CA GLN A 6 -17.88 33.91 -3.55
C GLN A 6 -17.97 32.38 -3.54
N ALA A 7 -16.95 31.69 -3.02
CA ALA A 7 -16.97 30.23 -2.89
C ALA A 7 -18.06 29.72 -1.93
N LEU A 8 -18.42 30.50 -0.91
CA LEU A 8 -19.52 30.17 0.01
C LEU A 8 -20.90 30.34 -0.65
N GLU A 9 -21.08 31.40 -1.45
CA GLU A 9 -22.32 31.62 -2.21
C GLU A 9 -22.56 30.54 -3.27
N GLU A 10 -21.51 30.11 -3.98
CA GLU A 10 -21.61 29.02 -4.96
C GLU A 10 -21.95 27.67 -4.29
N LYS A 11 -21.35 27.38 -3.13
CA LYS A 11 -21.70 26.19 -2.33
C LYS A 11 -23.15 26.23 -1.85
N ALA A 12 -23.65 27.40 -1.44
CA ALA A 12 -25.05 27.56 -1.02
C ALA A 12 -26.02 27.32 -2.19
N LYS A 13 -25.72 27.84 -3.40
CA LYS A 13 -26.50 27.60 -4.62
C LYS A 13 -26.49 26.13 -5.05
N ALA A 14 -25.33 25.46 -4.94
CA ALA A 14 -25.21 24.03 -5.22
C ALA A 14 -26.06 23.19 -4.25
N LEU A 15 -26.02 23.52 -2.96
CA LEU A 15 -26.82 22.84 -1.93
C LEU A 15 -28.33 23.02 -2.14
N ALA A 16 -28.77 24.23 -2.48
CA ALA A 16 -30.18 24.50 -2.79
C ALA A 16 -30.67 23.68 -4.00
N THR A 17 -29.84 23.61 -5.05
CA THR A 17 -30.14 22.83 -6.26
C THR A 17 -30.22 21.32 -5.95
N ALA A 18 -29.29 20.79 -5.14
CA ALA A 18 -29.31 19.40 -4.72
C ALA A 18 -30.58 19.07 -3.90
N ARG A 19 -31.01 19.96 -3.01
CA ARG A 19 -32.22 19.78 -2.20
C ARG A 19 -33.50 19.75 -3.06
N ILE A 20 -33.57 20.55 -4.12
CA ILE A 20 -34.71 20.54 -5.06
C ILE A 20 -34.76 19.22 -5.84
N ARG A 21 -33.62 18.74 -6.34
CA ARG A 21 -33.55 17.43 -7.02
C ARG A 21 -33.97 16.30 -6.10
N TYR A 22 -33.44 16.26 -4.88
CA TYR A 22 -33.82 15.24 -3.90
C TYR A 22 -35.33 15.20 -3.63
N LYS A 23 -35.99 16.37 -3.45
CA LYS A 23 -37.44 16.43 -3.28
C LYS A 23 -38.21 15.89 -4.50
N ARG A 24 -37.76 16.22 -5.70
CA ARG A 24 -38.37 15.76 -6.95
C ARG A 24 -38.23 14.24 -7.09
N ASP A 25 -37.03 13.73 -6.85
CA ASP A 25 -36.71 12.32 -7.01
C ASP A 25 -37.45 11.46 -5.98
N ASN A 26 -37.61 11.97 -4.75
CA ASN A 26 -38.40 11.32 -3.71
C ASN A 26 -39.90 11.27 -4.05
N LYS A 27 -40.44 12.33 -4.67
CA LYS A 27 -41.83 12.33 -5.19
C LYS A 27 -42.02 11.28 -6.29
N SER A 28 -41.07 11.16 -7.23
CA SER A 28 -41.13 10.11 -8.26
C SER A 28 -40.99 8.71 -7.67
N LEU A 29 -40.15 8.52 -6.65
CA LEU A 29 -40.00 7.25 -5.96
C LEU A 29 -41.31 6.83 -5.27
N THR A 30 -41.96 7.77 -4.60
CA THR A 30 -43.26 7.53 -3.94
C THR A 30 -44.33 7.13 -4.94
N ALA A 31 -44.39 7.81 -6.10
CA ALA A 31 -45.32 7.45 -7.17
C ALA A 31 -45.04 6.06 -7.76
N ALA A 32 -43.76 5.72 -7.95
CA ALA A 32 -43.36 4.39 -8.43
C ALA A 32 -43.74 3.28 -7.44
N ILE A 33 -43.58 3.53 -6.13
CA ILE A 33 -43.99 2.59 -5.08
C ILE A 33 -45.51 2.37 -5.09
N GLN A 34 -46.31 3.42 -5.24
CA GLN A 34 -47.77 3.27 -5.32
C GLN A 34 -48.21 2.51 -6.59
N ALA A 35 -47.59 2.79 -7.73
CA ALA A 35 -47.87 2.05 -8.97
C ALA A 35 -47.47 0.57 -8.87
N ALA A 36 -46.36 0.26 -8.18
CA ALA A 36 -45.93 -1.12 -7.93
C ALA A 36 -46.91 -1.86 -7.01
N LYS A 37 -47.39 -1.21 -5.94
CA LYS A 37 -48.43 -1.78 -5.06
C LYS A 37 -49.72 -2.10 -5.82
N LEU A 38 -50.18 -1.17 -6.66
CA LEU A 38 -51.38 -1.36 -7.47
C LEU A 38 -51.23 -2.55 -8.44
N ARG A 39 -50.05 -2.72 -9.05
CA ARG A 39 -49.76 -3.88 -9.91
C ARG A 39 -49.75 -5.19 -9.13
N LEU A 40 -49.18 -5.19 -7.92
CA LEU A 40 -49.16 -6.38 -7.05
C LEU A 40 -50.60 -6.81 -6.71
N GLU A 41 -51.44 -5.86 -6.30
CA GLU A 41 -52.84 -6.12 -5.94
C GLU A 41 -53.66 -6.63 -7.13
N GLN A 42 -53.43 -6.08 -8.33
CA GLN A 42 -54.05 -6.58 -9.57
C GLN A 42 -53.57 -7.99 -9.93
N GLN A 43 -52.30 -8.31 -9.67
CA GLN A 43 -51.73 -9.63 -9.92
C GLN A 43 -52.26 -10.69 -8.93
N GLU A 44 -52.43 -10.31 -7.66
CA GLU A 44 -53.07 -11.15 -6.63
C GLU A 44 -54.55 -11.42 -6.95
N GLN A 45 -55.29 -10.41 -7.40
CA GLN A 45 -56.69 -10.57 -7.82
C GLN A 45 -56.82 -11.45 -9.08
N ALA A 46 -55.91 -11.31 -10.04
CA ALA A 46 -55.86 -12.16 -11.24
C ALA A 46 -55.50 -13.62 -10.90
N ALA A 47 -54.60 -13.85 -9.93
CA ALA A 47 -54.28 -15.17 -9.43
C ALA A 47 -55.48 -15.82 -8.72
N ALA A 48 -56.22 -15.06 -7.91
CA ALA A 48 -57.42 -15.55 -7.22
C ALA A 48 -58.56 -15.94 -8.18
N ALA A 49 -58.69 -15.27 -9.32
CA ALA A 49 -59.74 -15.52 -10.31
C ALA A 49 -59.45 -16.69 -11.28
N GLY A 50 -58.18 -17.10 -11.45
CA GLY A 50 -57.79 -18.11 -12.45
C GLY A 50 -57.04 -19.34 -11.95
N ALA A 51 -56.48 -19.33 -10.73
CA ALA A 51 -55.50 -20.35 -10.31
C ALA A 51 -56.07 -21.71 -9.87
N ALA A 52 -57.39 -21.87 -9.72
CA ALA A 52 -57.93 -23.10 -9.13
C ALA A 52 -58.04 -24.31 -10.08
N GLN A 53 -57.94 -24.17 -11.42
CA GLN A 53 -58.29 -25.27 -12.35
C GLN A 53 -57.44 -25.44 -13.63
N ASP A 54 -56.37 -24.65 -13.86
CA ASP A 54 -55.54 -24.82 -15.07
C ASP A 54 -54.21 -25.55 -14.78
N PRO A 55 -53.99 -26.78 -15.29
CA PRO A 55 -52.72 -27.49 -15.14
C PRO A 55 -51.51 -26.74 -15.74
N ALA A 56 -51.71 -25.89 -16.75
CA ALA A 56 -50.62 -25.06 -17.30
C ALA A 56 -50.15 -23.97 -16.31
N ALA A 57 -51.03 -23.49 -15.42
CA ALA A 57 -50.69 -22.49 -14.41
C ALA A 57 -49.76 -23.08 -13.33
N LYS A 58 -49.96 -24.35 -12.94
CA LYS A 58 -49.06 -25.05 -12.01
C LYS A 58 -47.67 -25.27 -12.60
N GLU A 59 -47.58 -25.68 -13.86
CA GLU A 59 -46.28 -25.84 -14.54
C GLU A 59 -45.57 -24.49 -14.66
N LEU A 60 -46.30 -23.40 -14.93
CA LEU A 60 -45.76 -22.05 -14.96
C LEU A 60 -45.22 -21.62 -13.59
N GLU A 61 -45.97 -21.89 -12.51
CA GLU A 61 -45.55 -21.59 -11.13
C GLU A 61 -44.28 -22.36 -10.75
N GLU A 62 -44.21 -23.65 -11.07
CA GLU A 62 -42.98 -24.45 -10.87
C GLU A 62 -41.79 -23.94 -11.68
N MET A 63 -42.02 -23.48 -12.92
CA MET A 63 -40.98 -22.87 -13.75
C MET A 63 -40.49 -21.54 -13.18
N VAL A 64 -41.40 -20.70 -12.68
CA VAL A 64 -41.06 -19.44 -12.01
C VAL A 64 -40.26 -19.69 -10.73
N ASP A 65 -40.61 -20.72 -9.95
CA ASP A 65 -39.86 -21.13 -8.77
C ASP A 65 -38.44 -21.61 -9.12
N LYS A 66 -38.32 -22.41 -10.18
CA LYS A 66 -37.01 -22.86 -10.71
C LYS A 66 -36.18 -21.67 -11.18
N LEU A 67 -36.78 -20.73 -11.91
CA LEU A 67 -36.15 -19.49 -12.38
C LEU A 67 -35.68 -18.62 -11.21
N THR A 68 -36.50 -18.47 -10.17
CA THR A 68 -36.17 -17.69 -8.98
C THR A 68 -34.99 -18.30 -8.23
N LYS A 69 -34.98 -19.63 -8.05
CA LYS A 69 -33.84 -20.35 -7.45
C LYS A 69 -32.57 -20.23 -8.29
N LEU A 70 -32.69 -20.29 -9.62
CA LEU A 70 -31.57 -20.09 -10.55
C LEU A 70 -31.03 -18.66 -10.48
N HIS A 71 -31.91 -17.66 -10.43
CA HIS A 71 -31.52 -16.26 -10.31
C HIS A 71 -30.77 -16.00 -9.01
N ALA A 72 -31.27 -16.50 -7.88
CA ALA A 72 -30.60 -16.41 -6.59
C ALA A 72 -29.19 -17.05 -6.62
N LYS A 73 -29.04 -18.21 -7.28
CA LYS A 73 -27.72 -18.85 -7.47
C LYS A 73 -26.80 -17.99 -8.34
N VAL A 74 -27.31 -17.42 -9.44
CA VAL A 74 -26.53 -16.54 -10.32
C VAL A 74 -26.04 -15.31 -9.56
N ASP A 75 -26.88 -14.70 -8.74
CA ASP A 75 -26.49 -13.56 -7.94
C ASP A 75 -25.50 -13.93 -6.84
N ALA A 76 -25.66 -15.08 -6.19
CA ALA A 76 -24.66 -15.61 -5.27
C ALA A 76 -23.29 -15.82 -5.95
N VAL A 77 -23.27 -16.35 -7.19
CA VAL A 77 -22.04 -16.50 -7.98
C VAL A 77 -21.43 -15.15 -8.33
N LYS A 78 -22.22 -14.15 -8.70
CA LYS A 78 -21.72 -12.79 -8.95
C LYS A 78 -21.08 -12.18 -7.71
N GLN A 79 -21.71 -12.32 -6.54
CA GLN A 79 -21.17 -11.83 -5.27
C GLN A 79 -19.86 -12.56 -4.91
N HIS A 80 -19.81 -13.88 -5.05
CA HIS A 80 -18.58 -14.65 -4.86
C HIS A 80 -17.46 -14.19 -5.82
N ARG A 81 -17.78 -13.92 -7.09
CA ARG A 81 -16.80 -13.42 -8.05
C ARG A 81 -16.24 -12.06 -7.64
N LEU A 82 -17.11 -11.15 -7.18
CA LEU A 82 -16.70 -9.84 -6.68
C LEU A 82 -15.78 -9.97 -5.45
N ALA A 83 -16.13 -10.84 -4.50
CA ALA A 83 -15.31 -11.11 -3.33
C ALA A 83 -13.91 -11.63 -3.71
N ILE A 84 -13.84 -12.57 -4.66
CA ILE A 84 -12.54 -13.09 -5.17
C ILE A 84 -11.73 -11.98 -5.87
N GLU A 85 -12.39 -11.11 -6.63
CA GLU A 85 -11.71 -9.98 -7.27
C GLU A 85 -11.15 -8.97 -6.25
N GLU A 86 -11.86 -8.74 -5.14
CA GLU A 86 -11.41 -7.90 -4.04
C GLU A 86 -10.26 -8.55 -3.26
N GLU A 87 -10.38 -9.82 -2.88
CA GLU A 87 -9.30 -10.59 -2.25
C GLU A 87 -8.04 -10.61 -3.12
N ARG A 88 -8.19 -10.77 -4.44
CA ARG A 88 -7.06 -10.74 -5.37
C ARG A 88 -6.37 -9.38 -5.39
N LYS A 89 -7.12 -8.28 -5.34
CA LYS A 89 -6.56 -6.91 -5.28
C LYS A 89 -5.82 -6.69 -3.96
N GLU A 90 -6.40 -7.13 -2.85
CA GLU A 90 -5.78 -7.04 -1.54
C GLU A 90 -4.47 -7.84 -1.48
N MET A 91 -4.50 -9.09 -1.93
CA MET A 91 -3.31 -9.95 -2.02
C MET A 91 -2.23 -9.33 -2.91
N PHE A 92 -2.62 -8.71 -4.03
CA PHE A 92 -1.67 -8.02 -4.90
C PHE A 92 -1.00 -6.84 -4.17
N ASN A 93 -1.77 -6.02 -3.46
CA ASN A 93 -1.24 -4.90 -2.69
C ASN A 93 -0.27 -5.38 -1.61
N GLN A 94 -0.63 -6.43 -0.87
CA GLN A 94 0.25 -7.04 0.14
C GLN A 94 1.57 -7.53 -0.46
N VAL A 95 1.55 -8.13 -1.66
CA VAL A 95 2.77 -8.59 -2.34
C VAL A 95 3.64 -7.40 -2.77
N VAL A 96 3.03 -6.33 -3.28
CA VAL A 96 3.75 -5.11 -3.69
C VAL A 96 4.41 -4.45 -2.48
N GLU A 97 3.69 -4.30 -1.37
CA GLU A 97 4.20 -3.75 -0.11
C GLU A 97 5.35 -4.59 0.42
N LYS A 98 5.15 -5.91 0.60
CA LYS A 98 6.21 -6.82 1.06
C LYS A 98 7.45 -6.81 0.17
N LYS A 99 7.27 -6.72 -1.15
CA LYS A 99 8.40 -6.64 -2.09
C LYS A 99 9.16 -5.33 -1.91
N SER A 100 8.46 -4.22 -1.67
CA SER A 100 9.10 -2.93 -1.41
C SER A 100 9.88 -2.95 -0.08
N ASP A 101 9.32 -3.55 0.97
CA ASP A 101 9.95 -3.71 2.27
C ASP A 101 11.20 -4.59 2.20
N LEU A 102 11.12 -5.74 1.52
CA LEU A 102 12.27 -6.63 1.32
C LEU A 102 13.40 -5.93 0.55
N ARG A 103 13.06 -5.10 -0.44
CA ARG A 103 14.05 -4.31 -1.17
C ARG A 103 14.71 -3.28 -0.27
N LEU A 104 13.95 -2.66 0.64
CA LEU A 104 14.47 -1.71 1.61
C LEU A 104 15.41 -2.40 2.62
N GLN A 105 14.96 -3.49 3.23
CA GLN A 105 15.75 -4.30 4.14
C GLN A 105 17.05 -4.78 3.49
N SER A 106 16.99 -5.24 2.23
CA SER A 106 18.18 -5.66 1.49
C SER A 106 19.18 -4.52 1.33
N LYS A 107 18.72 -3.30 1.00
CA LYS A 107 19.59 -2.12 0.91
C LYS A 107 20.21 -1.77 2.25
N LEU A 108 19.42 -1.74 3.32
CA LEU A 108 19.91 -1.45 4.68
C LEU A 108 20.98 -2.46 5.10
N LYS A 109 20.71 -3.76 4.94
CA LYS A 109 21.65 -4.83 5.30
C LYS A 109 23.00 -4.72 4.58
N VAL A 110 22.99 -4.32 3.30
CA VAL A 110 24.22 -4.09 2.53
C VAL A 110 25.01 -2.91 3.09
N VAL A 111 24.34 -1.81 3.44
CA VAL A 111 24.98 -0.62 4.03
C VAL A 111 25.54 -0.93 5.42
N GLU A 112 24.78 -1.64 6.26
CA GLU A 112 25.21 -2.05 7.61
C GLU A 112 26.43 -2.96 7.59
N THR A 113 26.44 -3.98 6.73
CA THR A 113 27.61 -4.86 6.55
C THR A 113 28.84 -4.05 6.10
N SER A 114 28.65 -3.12 5.16
CA SER A 114 29.75 -2.27 4.67
C SER A 114 30.30 -1.34 5.75
N LEU A 115 29.44 -0.80 6.61
CA LEU A 115 29.84 0.03 7.75
C LEU A 115 30.64 -0.79 8.77
N ALA A 116 30.16 -2.00 9.10
CA ALA A 116 30.85 -2.91 10.01
C ALA A 116 32.26 -3.27 9.51
N ASP A 117 32.42 -3.52 8.22
CA ASP A 117 33.73 -3.80 7.61
C ASP A 117 34.68 -2.59 7.69
N VAL A 118 34.16 -1.38 7.46
CA VAL A 118 34.94 -0.14 7.56
C VAL A 118 35.36 0.12 9.01
N ASP A 119 34.46 -0.07 9.97
CA ASP A 119 34.74 0.10 11.39
C ASP A 119 35.77 -0.93 11.89
N SER A 120 35.68 -2.18 11.44
CA SER A 120 36.67 -3.22 11.70
C SER A 120 38.06 -2.84 11.18
N LYS A 121 38.16 -2.38 9.93
CA LYS A 121 39.43 -1.92 9.34
C LYS A 121 40.01 -0.71 10.07
N LEU A 122 39.17 0.26 10.45
CA LEU A 122 39.59 1.41 11.24
C LEU A 122 40.13 1.00 12.61
N SER A 123 39.52 0.01 13.27
CA SER A 123 40.02 -0.55 14.53
C SER A 123 41.40 -1.19 14.36
N SER A 124 41.56 -2.02 13.33
CA SER A 124 42.84 -2.67 13.01
C SER A 124 43.95 -1.67 12.71
N LEU A 125 43.68 -0.63 11.90
CA LEU A 125 44.65 0.41 11.58
C LEU A 125 45.03 1.27 12.79
N LYS A 126 44.12 1.48 13.74
CA LYS A 126 44.46 2.16 15.01
C LYS A 126 45.43 1.33 15.84
N SER A 127 45.17 0.03 15.98
CA SER A 127 46.09 -0.89 16.68
C SER A 127 47.45 -0.95 15.98
N GLU A 128 47.46 -0.99 14.65
CA GLU A 128 48.69 -0.96 13.89
C GLU A 128 49.45 0.37 14.04
N GLN A 129 48.74 1.50 14.05
CA GLN A 129 49.32 2.82 14.33
C GLN A 129 50.01 2.85 15.70
N GLU A 130 49.36 2.30 16.73
CA GLU A 130 49.94 2.19 18.07
C GLU A 130 51.21 1.34 18.08
N ASN A 131 51.23 0.23 17.34
CA ASN A 131 52.41 -0.63 17.21
C ASN A 131 53.55 0.10 16.49
N VAL A 132 53.27 0.81 15.41
CA VAL A 132 54.26 1.64 14.70
C VAL A 132 54.82 2.72 15.64
N ILE A 133 53.97 3.38 16.45
CA ILE A 133 54.41 4.36 17.45
C ILE A 133 55.33 3.71 18.50
N LYS A 134 54.99 2.52 18.99
CA LYS A 134 55.87 1.76 19.91
C LYS A 134 57.20 1.41 19.26
N SER A 135 57.22 1.04 17.97
CA SER A 135 58.46 0.78 17.23
C SER A 135 59.35 2.01 17.09
N PHE A 136 58.81 3.24 17.12
CA PHE A 136 59.65 4.45 17.16
C PHE A 136 60.37 4.64 18.51
N ALA A 137 59.83 4.09 19.61
CA ALA A 137 60.44 4.23 20.93
C ALA A 137 61.79 3.50 21.04
N THR A 138 62.07 2.51 20.17
CA THR A 138 63.36 1.81 20.10
C THR A 138 64.44 2.60 19.34
N LYS A 139 64.14 3.83 18.91
CA LYS A 139 65.04 4.71 18.12
C LYS A 139 65.60 3.99 16.88
N PRO A 140 64.73 3.52 15.96
CA PRO A 140 65.16 2.87 14.73
C PRO A 140 65.92 3.85 13.82
N GLU A 141 66.89 3.34 13.08
CA GLU A 141 67.74 4.13 12.17
C GLU A 141 67.78 3.53 10.76
N GLY A 142 68.27 4.31 9.80
CA GLY A 142 68.48 3.89 8.42
C GLY A 142 67.22 3.34 7.75
N LYS A 143 67.34 2.17 7.11
CA LYS A 143 66.25 1.54 6.33
C LYS A 143 65.02 1.20 7.18
N VAL A 144 65.20 0.86 8.46
CA VAL A 144 64.09 0.51 9.36
C VAL A 144 63.25 1.75 9.66
N LEU A 145 63.90 2.90 9.90
CA LEU A 145 63.24 4.17 10.10
C LEU A 145 62.45 4.61 8.85
N GLU A 146 63.02 4.40 7.67
CA GLU A 146 62.36 4.71 6.40
C GLU A 146 61.09 3.86 6.20
N GLN A 147 61.17 2.56 6.47
CA GLN A 147 60.03 1.64 6.41
C GLN A 147 58.92 2.01 7.40
N LEU A 148 59.28 2.34 8.65
CA LEU A 148 58.30 2.76 9.66
C LEU A 148 57.63 4.09 9.31
N ASN A 149 58.37 5.05 8.75
CA ASN A 149 57.79 6.32 8.27
C ASN A 149 56.85 6.10 7.08
N LYS A 150 57.24 5.25 6.13
CA LYS A 150 56.36 4.86 5.01
C LYS A 150 55.08 4.24 5.52
N ARG A 151 55.18 3.24 6.42
CA ARG A 151 54.01 2.57 6.98
C ARG A 151 53.11 3.50 7.80
N ARG A 152 53.69 4.41 8.59
CA ARG A 152 52.95 5.44 9.32
C ARG A 152 52.12 6.33 8.38
N ASN A 153 52.70 6.72 7.24
CA ASN A 153 52.02 7.56 6.27
C ASN A 153 50.91 6.78 5.52
N GLU A 154 51.16 5.52 5.16
CA GLU A 154 50.15 4.62 4.60
C GLU A 154 48.95 4.48 5.53
N ILE A 155 49.18 4.13 6.81
CA ILE A 155 48.12 4.00 7.82
C ILE A 155 47.32 5.31 7.94
N ARG A 156 47.99 6.47 7.95
CA ARG A 156 47.31 7.78 8.02
C ARG A 156 46.40 8.02 6.81
N ASN A 157 46.89 7.71 5.61
CA ASN A 157 46.13 7.89 4.37
C ASN A 157 44.94 6.92 4.32
N GLU A 158 45.16 5.64 4.62
CA GLU A 158 44.11 4.61 4.68
C GLU A 158 43.04 4.95 5.72
N MET A 159 43.43 5.39 6.92
CA MET A 159 42.47 5.83 7.93
C MET A 159 41.65 7.04 7.49
N SER A 160 42.24 7.98 6.76
CA SER A 160 41.53 9.17 6.27
C SER A 160 40.50 8.79 5.21
N ALA A 161 40.89 7.96 4.24
CA ALA A 161 39.99 7.43 3.22
C ALA A 161 38.85 6.58 3.82
N LEU A 162 39.14 5.75 4.82
CA LEU A 162 38.11 4.96 5.49
C LEU A 162 37.14 5.82 6.32
N LYS A 163 37.61 6.92 6.93
CA LYS A 163 36.72 7.87 7.63
C LYS A 163 35.77 8.59 6.66
N GLU A 164 36.27 9.01 5.50
CA GLU A 164 35.44 9.58 4.43
C GLU A 164 34.42 8.56 3.94
N ARG A 165 34.87 7.32 3.66
CA ARG A 165 33.98 6.25 3.23
C ARG A 165 32.91 5.92 4.27
N ARG A 166 33.27 5.92 5.56
CA ARG A 166 32.33 5.74 6.67
C ARG A 166 31.27 6.83 6.67
N MET A 167 31.67 8.09 6.52
CA MET A 167 30.75 9.23 6.45
C MET A 167 29.77 9.08 5.27
N GLU A 168 30.26 8.74 4.08
CA GLU A 168 29.40 8.47 2.91
C GLU A 168 28.39 7.35 3.19
N LEU A 169 28.82 6.25 3.79
CA LEU A 169 27.96 5.12 4.12
C LEU A 169 26.91 5.47 5.18
N THR A 170 27.26 6.27 6.20
CA THR A 170 26.31 6.78 7.18
C THR A 170 25.27 7.71 6.54
N VAL A 171 25.66 8.56 5.60
CA VAL A 171 24.72 9.39 4.84
C VAL A 171 23.79 8.51 4.00
N LYS A 172 24.32 7.49 3.32
CA LYS A 172 23.52 6.53 2.56
C LYS A 172 22.56 5.73 3.44
N GLN A 173 22.97 5.34 4.64
CA GLN A 173 22.11 4.66 5.61
C GLN A 173 20.89 5.52 5.93
N ARG A 174 21.12 6.79 6.31
CA ARG A 174 20.04 7.74 6.61
C ARG A 174 19.13 7.99 5.41
N GLN A 175 19.65 8.02 4.19
CA GLN A 175 18.85 8.17 2.97
C GLN A 175 17.97 6.95 2.68
N VAL A 176 18.36 5.76 3.14
CA VAL A 176 17.55 4.54 2.99
C VAL A 176 16.53 4.43 4.12
N GLU A 177 16.79 5.02 5.28
CA GLU A 177 15.85 5.05 6.42
C GLU A 177 14.74 6.13 6.29
N LEU A 178 14.94 7.14 5.44
CA LEU A 178 13.98 8.21 5.12
C LEU A 178 13.08 7.85 3.92
#